data_AF-A0A182WA21-F1
#
_entry.id   AF-A0A182WA21-F1
#
_cell.length_a   1.000
_cell.length_b   1.000
_cell.length_c   1.000
_cell.angle_alpha   90.00
_cell.angle_beta   90.00
_cell.angle_gamma   90.00
#
_symmetry.space_group_name_H-M   'P 1'
#
loop_
_entity.id
_entity.type
_entity.pdbx_description
1 polymer ?
#
loop_
_entity_poly.entity_id
_entity_poly.type
_entity_poly.pdbx_seq_one_letter_code
_entity_poly.pdbx_strand_id
1 'polypeptide(L)' 'MLSKLVILSCLVAVAICESKLKVDVVSVPEGCTTKTKNGDMLTMHYTGKLTDGTKFDSSKTKIDLSD' A
#
# COMPACT_ATOMS: atom_id res chain seq x y z
N MET A 1 -38.49 -13.85 2.40
CA MET A 1 -37.28 -14.27 3.15
C MET A 1 -36.02 -14.15 2.29
N LEU A 2 -36.06 -14.55 1.02
CA LEU A 2 -34.94 -14.43 0.07
C LEU A 2 -34.40 -13.00 -0.12
N SER A 3 -35.28 -12.00 -0.27
CA SER A 3 -34.89 -10.58 -0.42
C SER A 3 -34.11 -10.04 0.79
N LYS A 4 -34.51 -10.40 2.02
CA LYS A 4 -33.79 -9.99 3.24
C LYS A 4 -32.40 -10.64 3.32
N LEU A 5 -32.27 -11.87 2.82
CA LEU A 5 -30.99 -12.60 2.79
C LEU A 5 -30.03 -12.02 1.75
N VAL A 6 -30.54 -11.59 0.59
CA VAL A 6 -29.75 -10.89 -0.44
C VAL A 6 -29.27 -9.53 0.07
N ILE A 7 -30.13 -8.75 0.72
CA ILE A 7 -29.74 -7.44 1.28
C ILE A 7 -28.68 -7.61 2.36
N LEU A 8 -28.81 -8.60 3.25
CA LEU A 8 -27.83 -8.89 4.28
C LEU A 8 -26.49 -9.37 3.70
N SER A 9 -26.52 -10.23 2.68
CA SER A 9 -25.34 -10.67 1.93
C SER A 9 -24.60 -9.50 1.27
N CYS A 10 -25.32 -8.57 0.63
CA CYS A 10 -24.73 -7.38 0.02
C CYS A 10 -24.11 -6.45 1.07
N LEU A 11 -24.77 -6.25 2.22
CA LEU A 11 -24.24 -5.43 3.31
C LEU A 11 -22.93 -5.99 3.87
N VAL A 12 -22.85 -7.32 4.03
CA VAL A 12 -21.60 -7.98 4.43
C VAL A 12 -20.52 -7.78 3.36
N ALA A 13 -20.83 -7.99 2.07
CA ALA A 13 -19.89 -7.82 0.96
C ALA A 13 -19.33 -6.37 0.85
N VAL A 14 -20.16 -5.36 1.10
CA VAL A 14 -19.72 -3.95 1.10
C VAL A 14 -18.77 -3.65 2.27
N ALA A 15 -19.01 -4.23 3.46
CA ALA A 15 -18.15 -4.03 4.62
C ALA A 15 -16.74 -4.65 4.45
N ILE A 16 -16.60 -5.71 3.65
CA ILE A 16 -15.29 -6.33 3.35
C ILE A 16 -14.49 -5.56 2.29
N CYS A 17 -15.07 -4.53 1.66
CA CYS A 17 -14.47 -3.82 0.52
C CYS A 17 -13.78 -2.49 0.89
N GLU A 18 -13.76 -2.09 2.17
CA GLU A 18 -13.03 -0.88 2.60
C GLU A 18 -11.55 -1.18 2.91
N SER A 19 -10.73 -1.45 1.88
CA SER A 19 -9.26 -1.44 2.03
C SER A 19 -8.71 -0.05 1.75
N LYS A 20 -8.78 0.85 2.74
CA LYS A 20 -8.10 2.16 2.67
C LYS A 20 -6.58 1.98 2.75
N LEU A 21 -5.85 2.80 1.99
CA LEU A 21 -4.40 2.86 2.08
C LEU A 21 -3.99 3.35 3.48
N LYS A 22 -3.14 2.59 4.17
CA LYS A 22 -2.50 3.00 5.42
C LYS A 22 -1.12 3.56 5.14
N VAL A 23 -0.75 4.65 5.81
CA VAL A 23 0.54 5.32 5.64
C VAL A 23 1.13 5.59 7.01
N ASP A 24 2.32 5.02 7.26
CA ASP A 24 3.06 5.19 8.50
C ASP A 24 4.40 5.91 8.23
N VAL A 25 4.77 6.83 9.12
CA VAL A 25 6.06 7.52 9.07
C VAL A 25 7.04 6.80 9.99
N VAL A 26 7.98 6.07 9.41
CA VAL A 26 8.96 5.27 10.17
C VAL A 26 10.18 6.08 10.64
N SER A 27 10.51 7.17 9.94
CA SER A 27 11.65 8.03 10.26
C SER A 27 11.49 9.38 9.58
N VAL A 28 11.94 10.44 10.27
CA VAL A 28 12.04 11.80 9.73
C VAL A 28 13.41 12.35 10.11
N PRO A 29 14.22 12.85 9.16
CA PRO A 29 15.49 13.49 9.48
C PRO A 29 15.29 14.75 10.35
N GLU A 30 16.22 15.00 11.27
CA GLU A 30 16.22 16.22 12.06
C GLU A 30 16.37 17.47 11.17
N GLY A 31 15.61 18.51 11.47
CA GLY A 31 15.69 19.79 10.75
C GLY A 31 15.10 19.81 9.34
N CYS A 32 14.51 18.72 8.83
CA CYS A 32 13.86 18.71 7.53
C CYS A 32 12.43 19.27 7.61
N THR A 33 12.25 20.52 7.18
CA THR A 33 10.93 21.19 7.16
C THR A 33 10.23 21.12 5.80
N THR A 34 10.97 20.82 4.74
CA THR A 34 10.44 20.73 3.38
C THR A 34 9.59 19.48 3.20
N LYS A 35 8.35 19.65 2.73
CA LYS A 35 7.45 18.56 2.35
C LYS A 35 7.22 18.56 0.84
N THR A 36 7.02 17.38 0.28
CA THR A 36 6.67 17.21 -1.13
C THR A 36 5.26 17.73 -1.39
N LYS A 37 5.04 18.23 -2.61
CA LYS A 37 3.74 18.73 -3.08
C LYS A 37 3.44 18.26 -4.49
N ASN A 38 2.19 18.44 -4.92
CA ASN A 38 1.76 18.08 -6.26
C ASN A 38 2.60 18.80 -7.33
N GLY A 39 3.12 18.02 -8.28
CA GLY A 39 3.98 18.51 -9.36
C GLY A 39 5.48 18.38 -9.09
N ASP A 40 5.90 18.03 -7.86
CA ASP A 40 7.31 17.78 -7.58
C ASP A 40 7.80 16.49 -8.26
N MET A 41 9.03 16.50 -8.74
CA MET A 41 9.73 15.29 -9.19
C MET A 41 10.53 14.72 -8.03
N LEU A 42 10.31 13.43 -7.72
CA LEU A 42 10.91 12.76 -6.57
C LEU A 42 11.84 11.63 -7.00
N THR A 43 12.99 11.51 -6.35
CA THR A 43 13.94 10.39 -6.53
C THR A 43 13.97 9.55 -5.26
N MET A 44 13.36 8.38 -5.27
CA MET A 44 13.12 7.57 -4.06
C MET A 44 13.69 6.16 -4.20
N HIS A 45 14.01 5.54 -3.06
CA HIS A 45 14.20 4.10 -2.99
C HIS A 45 12.97 3.42 -2.39
N TYR A 46 12.40 2.47 -3.11
CA TYR A 46 11.27 1.64 -2.66
C TYR A 46 11.61 0.16 -2.57
N THR A 47 10.78 -0.57 -1.82
CA THR A 47 10.71 -2.04 -1.77
C THR A 47 9.24 -2.45 -1.72
N GLY A 48 8.79 -3.26 -2.69
CA GLY A 48 7.43 -3.78 -2.77
C GLY A 48 7.32 -5.20 -2.22
N LYS A 49 6.28 -5.46 -1.41
CA LYS A 49 5.98 -6.78 -0.84
C LYS A 49 4.50 -7.10 -0.97
N LEU A 50 4.18 -8.39 -1.12
CA LEU A 50 2.83 -8.92 -0.97
C LEU A 50 2.41 -8.92 0.51
N THR A 51 1.14 -9.17 0.80
CA THR A 51 0.60 -9.17 2.17
C THR A 51 1.16 -10.27 3.07
N ASP A 52 1.71 -11.34 2.49
CA ASP A 52 2.44 -12.40 3.18
C ASP A 52 3.90 -12.02 3.49
N GLY A 53 4.36 -10.85 3.03
CA GLY A 53 5.71 -10.34 3.19
C GLY A 53 6.68 -10.72 2.06
N THR A 54 6.27 -11.53 1.08
CA THR A 54 7.09 -11.91 -0.07
C THR A 54 7.44 -10.68 -0.89
N LYS A 55 8.74 -10.42 -1.11
CA LYS A 55 9.21 -9.30 -1.92
C LYS A 55 8.98 -9.59 -3.41
N PHE A 56 8.37 -8.66 -4.14
CA PHE A 56 8.22 -8.78 -5.59
C PHE A 56 9.13 -7.82 -6.36
N ASP A 57 9.55 -6.69 -5.78
CA ASP A 57 10.45 -5.72 -6.43
C ASP A 57 11.18 -4.83 -5.41
N SER A 58 12.33 -4.25 -5.79
CA SER A 58 13.03 -3.22 -5.04
C SER A 58 14.02 -2.44 -5.90
N SER A 59 13.95 -1.12 -5.83
CA SER A 59 14.97 -0.20 -6.39
C SER A 59 16.38 -0.37 -5.81
N LYS A 60 16.52 -1.04 -4.65
CA LYS A 60 17.82 -1.23 -3.98
C LYS A 60 18.56 -2.47 -4.45
N THR A 61 17.90 -3.38 -5.17
CA THR A 61 18.48 -4.66 -5.57
C THR A 61 18.33 -4.81 -7.08
N LYS A 62 19.44 -4.93 -7.84
CA LYS A 62 19.35 -5.57 -9.16
C LYS A 62 18.93 -7.01 -8.87
N ILE A 63 17.78 -7.45 -9.39
CA ILE A 63 17.46 -8.88 -9.37
C ILE A 63 18.54 -9.53 -10.25
N ASP A 64 19.57 -10.08 -9.64
CA ASP A 64 20.48 -11.01 -10.31
C ASP A 64 19.67 -12.29 -10.47
N LEU A 65 19.03 -12.45 -11.63
CA LEU A 65 18.40 -13.69 -12.04
C LEU A 65 19.51 -14.65 -12.44
N SER A 66 20.18 -15.23 -11.46
CA SER A 66 21.17 -16.29 -11.65
C SER A 66 20.85 -17.54 -10.82
N ASP A 67 19.57 -17.87 -10.66
CA ASP A 67 19.09 -19.20 -10.28
C ASP A 67 17.89 -19.58 -11.16
#